data_AF-A0AAV2D0I4-F1
#
_entry.id   AF-A0AAV2D0I4-F1
#
_cell.length_a   1.000
_cell.length_b   1.000
_cell.length_c   1.000
_cell.angle_alpha   90.00
_cell.angle_beta   90.00
_cell.angle_gamma   90.00
#
_symmetry.space_group_name_H-M   'P 1'
#
loop_
_entity.id
_entity.type
_entity.pdbx_description
1 polymer ?
#
loop_
_entity_poly.entity_id
_entity_poly.type
_entity_poly.pdbx_seq_one_letter_code
_entity_poly.pdbx_strand_id
1 'polypeptide(L)'
;MGNILDQLGEGATERGGSYSRLLQEYDAIVLSASAATNELPLSISQEPGANQPLWIITASTSDPIRVPLVGVGQSDSKVIIFVDKKSSVETSQRGNETVVLDRINLNAILEYCKQQGLCSLLLDLRGTPAGLEKLVKEGMEYKMLQKIVVEVLPVWEGEGDAAALAALKTMGRHVDLKNVQTSSSDGSIVLEGYF
;
A
#
# COMPACT_ATOMS: atom_id res chain seq x y z
N MET A 1 -16.37 -11.31 15.53
CA MET A 1 -16.20 -10.96 14.10
C MET A 1 -15.23 -9.82 14.05
N GLY A 2 -14.25 -9.85 13.15
CA GLY A 2 -13.34 -8.72 12.91
C GLY A 2 -13.66 -8.12 11.54
N ASN A 3 -13.33 -6.85 11.35
CA ASN A 3 -13.42 -6.14 10.08
C ASN A 3 -12.02 -5.75 9.58
N ILE A 4 -11.89 -5.51 8.29
CA ILE A 4 -10.70 -4.87 7.71
C ILE A 4 -10.95 -3.38 7.69
N LEU A 5 -9.97 -2.64 8.20
CA LEU A 5 -10.02 -1.19 8.28
C LEU A 5 -8.93 -0.61 7.37
N ASP A 6 -9.23 0.53 6.79
CA ASP A 6 -8.34 1.40 6.02
C ASP A 6 -7.65 2.45 6.89
N GLN A 7 -7.84 2.35 8.21
CA GLN A 7 -7.24 3.20 9.24
C GLN A 7 -5.99 2.55 9.82
N LEU A 8 -5.02 3.40 10.21
CA LEU A 8 -3.86 3.00 10.99
C LEU A 8 -4.13 3.20 12.48
N GLY A 9 -3.36 2.51 13.32
CA GLY A 9 -3.41 2.71 14.76
C GLY A 9 -3.00 4.11 15.20
N GLU A 10 -3.41 4.49 16.41
CA GLU A 10 -2.90 5.69 17.07
C GLU A 10 -1.36 5.59 17.16
N GLY A 11 -0.66 6.71 16.95
CA GLY A 11 0.81 6.72 16.97
C GLY A 11 1.50 6.02 15.79
N ALA A 12 0.80 5.27 14.94
CA ALA A 12 1.43 4.44 13.89
C ALA A 12 2.27 5.25 12.88
N THR A 13 1.86 6.47 12.56
CA THR A 13 2.58 7.38 11.64
C THR A 13 3.60 8.27 12.36
N GLU A 14 3.57 8.32 13.69
CA GLU A 14 4.50 9.12 14.49
C GLU A 14 5.89 8.49 14.52
N ARG A 15 6.87 9.22 15.05
CA ARG A 15 8.23 8.68 15.21
C ARG A 15 8.21 7.52 16.20
N GLY A 16 8.78 6.39 15.80
CA GLY A 16 8.72 5.13 16.52
C GLY A 16 7.45 4.32 16.26
N GLY A 17 6.48 4.87 15.52
CA GLY A 17 5.26 4.19 15.14
C GLY A 17 5.51 3.04 14.16
N SER A 18 4.63 2.05 14.19
CA SER A 18 4.70 0.85 13.35
C SER A 18 4.80 1.19 11.85
N TYR A 19 3.91 2.04 11.36
CA TYR A 19 3.86 2.42 9.95
C TYR A 19 5.02 3.35 9.58
N SER A 20 5.43 4.27 10.46
CA SER A 20 6.57 5.16 10.25
C SER A 20 7.89 4.42 10.03
N ARG A 21 8.10 3.33 10.79
CA ARG A 21 9.25 2.43 10.60
C ARG A 21 9.17 1.66 9.29
N LEU A 22 7.99 1.14 8.92
CA LEU A 22 7.79 0.50 7.62
C LEU A 22 8.12 1.44 6.46
N LEU A 23 7.69 2.71 6.53
CA LEU A 23 8.02 3.69 5.50
C LEU A 23 9.53 3.92 5.36
N GLN A 24 10.31 3.81 6.44
CA GLN A 24 11.77 3.91 6.39
C GLN A 24 12.44 2.62 5.84
N GLU A 25 11.87 1.46 6.14
CA GLU A 25 12.44 0.14 5.77
C GLU A 25 12.36 -0.15 4.26
N TYR A 26 11.41 0.47 3.56
CA TYR A 26 11.09 0.15 2.18
C TYR A 26 11.46 1.29 1.23
N ASP A 27 11.98 0.95 0.06
CA ASP A 27 12.37 1.92 -0.97
C ASP A 27 11.17 2.47 -1.75
N ALA A 28 10.09 1.68 -1.83
CA ALA A 28 8.86 2.07 -2.51
C ALA A 28 7.61 1.50 -1.85
N ILE A 29 6.53 2.30 -1.87
CA ILE A 29 5.19 1.90 -1.40
C ILE A 29 4.23 1.91 -2.58
N VAL A 30 3.50 0.81 -2.78
CA VAL A 30 2.43 0.71 -3.76
C VAL A 30 1.09 0.82 -3.07
N LEU A 31 0.23 1.68 -3.60
CA LEU A 31 -1.08 1.96 -3.05
C LEU A 31 -2.10 2.08 -4.18
N SER A 32 -3.35 1.65 -3.96
CA SER A 32 -4.41 1.87 -4.93
C SER A 32 -4.81 3.34 -4.99
N ALA A 33 -5.22 3.83 -6.15
CA ALA A 33 -5.74 5.19 -6.30
C ALA A 33 -6.93 5.48 -5.37
N SER A 34 -7.68 4.45 -4.96
CA SER A 34 -8.79 4.59 -4.03
C SER A 34 -8.40 4.86 -2.58
N ALA A 35 -7.17 4.53 -2.17
CA ALA A 35 -6.61 4.95 -0.89
C ALA A 35 -5.96 6.33 -0.96
N ALA A 36 -5.55 6.78 -2.15
CA ALA A 36 -4.92 8.08 -2.37
C ALA A 36 -5.97 9.20 -2.47
N THR A 37 -6.77 9.38 -1.42
CA THR A 37 -7.80 10.43 -1.33
C THR A 37 -7.27 11.65 -0.57
N ASN A 38 -7.96 12.79 -0.72
CA ASN A 38 -7.62 14.04 0.01
C ASN A 38 -7.58 13.89 1.54
N GLU A 39 -8.24 12.86 2.10
CA GLU A 39 -8.33 12.65 3.54
C GLU A 39 -7.21 11.75 4.09
N LEU A 40 -6.46 11.09 3.20
CA LEU A 40 -5.30 10.25 3.53
C LEU A 40 -4.06 10.80 2.81
N PRO A 41 -3.41 11.85 3.35
CA PRO A 41 -2.15 12.33 2.80
C PRO A 41 -1.13 11.19 2.78
N LEU A 42 -0.38 11.07 1.68
CA LEU A 42 0.75 10.16 1.58
C LEU A 42 1.68 10.42 2.77
N SER A 43 1.73 9.47 3.69
CA SER A 43 2.48 9.64 4.92
C SER A 43 3.97 9.59 4.60
N ILE A 44 4.77 10.34 5.33
CA ILE A 44 6.23 10.24 5.25
C ILE A 44 6.72 9.60 6.55
N SER A 45 7.82 8.86 6.48
CA SER A 45 8.46 8.37 7.69
C SER A 45 8.90 9.55 8.56
N GLN A 46 8.59 9.49 9.86
CA GLN A 46 9.01 10.46 10.88
C GLN A 46 10.30 10.02 11.58
N GLU A 47 10.95 8.96 11.09
CA GLU A 47 12.19 8.46 11.66
C GLU A 47 13.36 9.41 11.36
N PRO A 48 14.30 9.61 12.30
CA PRO A 48 15.43 10.51 12.08
C PRO A 48 16.33 10.04 10.93
N GLY A 49 16.51 10.91 9.94
CA GLY A 49 17.31 10.57 8.75
C GLY A 49 16.67 9.51 7.87
N ALA A 50 15.34 9.33 7.96
CA ALA A 50 14.62 8.38 7.12
C ALA A 50 14.86 8.63 5.64
N ASN A 51 15.16 7.54 4.92
CA ASN A 51 15.07 7.53 3.47
C ASN A 51 13.59 7.44 3.12
N GLN A 52 13.03 8.50 2.53
CA GLN A 52 11.61 8.52 2.20
C GLN A 52 11.33 7.60 1.01
N PRO A 53 10.27 6.77 1.09
CA PRO A 53 10.00 5.84 0.02
C PRO A 53 9.45 6.57 -1.21
N LEU A 54 9.69 5.97 -2.37
CA LEU A 54 8.99 6.34 -3.61
C LEU A 54 7.53 5.86 -3.53
N TRP A 55 6.59 6.76 -3.82
CA TRP A 55 5.17 6.38 -3.86
C TRP A 55 4.77 5.95 -5.26
N ILE A 56 4.15 4.77 -5.36
CA ILE A 56 3.59 4.22 -6.58
C ILE A 56 2.08 4.10 -6.40
N ILE A 57 1.33 4.85 -7.19
CA ILE A 57 -0.13 4.80 -7.19
C ILE A 57 -0.59 3.99 -8.38
N THR A 58 -1.33 2.90 -8.16
CA THR A 58 -1.93 2.13 -9.24
C THR A 58 -3.37 2.56 -9.45
N ALA A 59 -3.70 2.97 -10.67
CA ALA A 59 -5.04 3.38 -11.04
C ALA A 59 -5.56 2.54 -12.19
N SER A 60 -6.64 1.80 -11.93
CA SER A 60 -7.26 0.92 -12.91
C SER A 60 -8.46 1.60 -13.58
N THR A 61 -8.97 1.00 -14.66
CA THR A 61 -10.08 1.57 -15.45
C THR A 61 -11.38 1.83 -14.66
N SER A 62 -11.53 1.22 -13.48
CA SER A 62 -12.70 1.39 -12.60
C SER A 62 -12.59 2.58 -11.64
N ASP A 63 -11.42 3.22 -11.55
CA ASP A 63 -11.16 4.26 -10.57
C ASP A 63 -11.29 5.65 -11.24
N PRO A 64 -12.26 6.50 -10.88
CA PRO A 64 -12.27 7.88 -11.33
C PRO A 64 -11.10 8.61 -10.69
N ILE A 65 -9.99 8.74 -11.42
CA ILE A 65 -8.77 9.43 -10.97
C ILE A 65 -9.07 10.93 -10.89
N ARG A 66 -9.65 11.35 -9.78
CA ARG A 66 -9.40 12.68 -9.23
C ARG A 66 -8.37 12.50 -8.14
N VAL A 67 -7.17 11.99 -8.48
CA VAL A 67 -6.06 11.91 -7.52
C VAL A 67 -5.71 13.35 -7.19
N PRO A 68 -6.17 13.87 -6.04
CA PRO A 68 -5.76 15.19 -5.63
C PRO A 68 -4.42 14.93 -4.98
N LEU A 69 -3.34 14.95 -5.77
CA LEU A 69 -1.99 14.88 -5.24
C LEU A 69 -1.61 16.22 -4.57
N VAL A 70 -2.56 16.83 -3.85
CA VAL A 70 -2.39 18.09 -3.13
C VAL A 70 -2.04 17.71 -1.70
N GLY A 71 -0.75 17.49 -1.50
CA GLY A 71 -0.14 17.08 -0.23
C GLY A 71 1.37 16.88 -0.33
N VAL A 72 1.89 16.71 -1.55
CA VAL A 72 3.34 16.65 -1.85
C VAL A 72 4.05 17.99 -1.59
N GLY A 73 3.33 19.04 -1.20
CA GLY A 73 3.88 20.36 -0.92
C GLY A 73 4.80 20.48 0.31
N GLN A 74 5.09 19.39 1.02
CA GLN A 74 5.98 19.40 2.20
C GLN A 74 7.02 18.27 2.24
N SER A 75 7.14 17.44 1.20
CA SER A 75 8.16 16.36 1.19
C SER A 75 8.78 16.17 -0.18
N ASP A 76 10.08 15.88 -0.22
CA ASP A 76 10.84 15.51 -1.42
C ASP A 76 10.44 14.14 -2.00
N SER A 77 9.35 13.54 -1.53
CA SER A 77 8.92 12.20 -1.93
C SER A 77 8.34 12.21 -3.35
N LYS A 78 9.07 11.59 -4.28
CA LYS A 78 8.65 11.42 -5.68
C LYS A 78 7.45 10.48 -5.76
N VAL A 79 6.46 10.83 -6.59
CA VAL A 79 5.26 10.03 -6.84
C VAL A 79 5.20 9.59 -8.29
N ILE A 80 4.85 8.32 -8.49
CA ILE A 80 4.72 7.68 -9.80
C ILE A 80 3.35 7.05 -9.93
N ILE A 81 2.67 7.32 -11.03
CA ILE A 81 1.31 6.86 -11.27
C ILE A 81 1.36 5.79 -12.37
N PHE A 82 0.98 4.57 -12.01
CA PHE A 82 0.81 3.45 -12.93
C PHE A 82 -0.63 3.42 -13.41
N VAL A 83 -0.82 3.52 -14.72
CA VAL A 83 -2.15 3.60 -15.35
C VAL A 83 -2.29 2.55 -16.43
N ASP A 84 -3.46 1.91 -16.48
CA ASP A 84 -3.80 1.05 -17.61
C ASP A 84 -3.98 1.91 -18.87
N LYS A 85 -3.43 1.48 -20.00
CA LYS A 85 -3.52 2.16 -21.31
C LYS A 85 -4.97 2.37 -21.78
N LYS A 86 -5.89 1.53 -21.31
CA LYS A 86 -7.32 1.63 -21.60
C LYS A 86 -8.06 2.63 -20.70
N SER A 87 -7.40 3.13 -19.65
CA SER A 87 -7.98 4.13 -18.77
C SER A 87 -7.83 5.53 -19.38
N SER A 88 -8.93 6.29 -19.37
CA SER A 88 -8.94 7.69 -19.78
C SER A 88 -8.38 8.54 -18.64
N VAL A 89 -7.05 8.58 -18.49
CA VAL A 89 -6.43 9.37 -17.42
C VAL A 89 -6.00 10.72 -17.95
N GLU A 90 -6.60 11.78 -17.40
CA GLU A 90 -6.07 13.14 -17.52
C GLU A 90 -5.01 13.35 -16.44
N THR A 91 -3.75 13.01 -16.71
CA THR A 91 -2.63 13.29 -15.80
C THR A 91 -2.20 14.75 -15.92
N SER A 92 -3.03 15.65 -15.40
CA SER A 92 -2.82 17.09 -15.47
C SER A 92 -2.17 17.63 -14.20
N GLN A 93 -1.03 17.07 -13.76
CA GLN A 93 -0.26 17.66 -12.65
C GLN A 93 1.24 17.65 -12.92
N ARG A 94 1.84 18.85 -12.88
CA ARG A 94 3.30 19.08 -13.00
C ARG A 94 4.02 18.39 -11.86
N GLY A 95 4.97 17.50 -12.17
CA GLY A 95 5.92 16.95 -11.21
C GLY A 95 5.83 15.43 -10.98
N ASN A 96 4.77 14.77 -11.44
CA ASN A 96 4.58 13.34 -11.25
C ASN A 96 4.97 12.56 -12.52
N GLU A 97 5.63 11.43 -12.34
CA GLU A 97 5.93 10.51 -13.45
C GLU A 97 4.72 9.60 -13.69
N THR A 98 4.32 9.44 -14.94
CA THR A 98 3.23 8.54 -15.32
C THR A 98 3.77 7.39 -16.14
N VAL A 99 3.52 6.16 -15.69
CA VAL A 99 3.88 4.93 -16.39
C VAL A 99 2.61 4.28 -16.94
N VAL A 100 2.49 4.25 -18.27
CA VAL A 100 1.35 3.66 -18.96
C VAL A 100 1.67 2.22 -19.33
N LEU A 101 0.85 1.27 -18.86
CA LEU A 101 1.00 -0.16 -19.16
C LEU A 101 -0.23 -0.71 -19.87
N ASP A 102 -0.07 -1.73 -20.72
CA ASP A 102 -1.23 -2.42 -21.30
C ASP A 102 -2.12 -3.07 -20.22
N ARG A 103 -1.49 -3.56 -19.15
CA ARG A 103 -2.12 -4.06 -17.94
C ARG A 103 -1.17 -3.89 -16.75
N ILE A 104 -1.63 -3.23 -15.69
CA ILE A 104 -0.91 -3.17 -14.40
C ILE A 104 -0.81 -4.58 -13.80
N ASN A 105 0.41 -4.98 -13.44
CA ASN A 105 0.74 -6.27 -12.82
C ASN A 105 1.99 -6.13 -11.95
N LEU A 106 2.19 -7.05 -11.00
CA LEU A 106 3.25 -6.92 -9.99
C LEU A 106 4.65 -7.00 -10.62
N ASN A 107 4.83 -7.85 -11.64
CA ASN A 107 6.12 -8.02 -12.30
C ASN A 107 6.59 -6.73 -13.01
N ALA A 108 5.67 -6.01 -13.66
CA ALA A 108 6.00 -4.73 -14.30
C ALA A 108 6.40 -3.65 -13.28
N ILE A 109 5.74 -3.61 -12.11
CA ILE A 109 6.11 -2.71 -11.02
C ILE A 109 7.50 -3.06 -10.47
N LEU A 110 7.77 -4.34 -10.21
CA LEU A 110 9.06 -4.81 -9.72
C LEU A 110 10.21 -4.52 -10.69
N GLU A 111 10.01 -4.75 -12.00
CA GLU A 111 11.02 -4.43 -13.01
C GLU A 111 11.27 -2.92 -13.11
N TYR A 112 10.22 -2.10 -12.98
CA TYR A 112 10.38 -0.65 -12.88
C TYR A 112 11.23 -0.27 -11.65
N CYS A 113 10.87 -0.77 -10.47
CA CYS A 113 11.59 -0.52 -9.23
C CYS A 113 13.07 -0.90 -9.34
N LYS A 114 13.35 -2.08 -9.89
CA LYS A 114 14.71 -2.57 -10.14
C LYS A 114 15.50 -1.66 -11.07
N GLN A 115 14.89 -1.13 -12.14
CA GLN A 115 15.55 -0.18 -13.04
C GLN A 115 15.89 1.15 -12.35
N GLN A 116 15.11 1.54 -11.34
CA GLN A 116 15.38 2.70 -10.48
C GLN A 116 16.34 2.40 -9.31
N GLY A 117 16.82 1.16 -9.18
CA GLY A 117 17.68 0.73 -8.07
C GLY A 117 16.96 0.46 -6.75
N LEU A 118 15.63 0.42 -6.75
CA LEU A 118 14.79 0.16 -5.58
C LEU A 118 14.73 -1.35 -5.33
N CYS A 119 15.05 -1.76 -4.11
CA CYS A 119 15.28 -3.16 -3.74
C CYS A 119 14.17 -3.73 -2.87
N SER A 120 13.33 -2.87 -2.30
CA SER A 120 12.25 -3.25 -1.39
C SER A 120 10.95 -2.53 -1.74
N LEU A 121 9.84 -3.28 -1.73
CA LEU A 121 8.51 -2.80 -2.09
C LEU A 121 7.51 -3.21 -1.01
N LEU A 122 6.74 -2.25 -0.50
CA LEU A 122 5.59 -2.51 0.36
C LEU A 122 4.29 -2.36 -0.44
N LEU A 123 3.43 -3.38 -0.41
CA LEU A 123 2.05 -3.26 -0.89
C LEU A 123 1.17 -2.80 0.27
N ASP A 124 0.71 -1.56 0.22
CA ASP A 124 -0.20 -0.99 1.22
C ASP A 124 -1.66 -1.27 0.81
N LEU A 125 -2.30 -2.19 1.54
CA LEU A 125 -3.63 -2.70 1.23
C LEU A 125 -4.77 -1.82 1.79
N ARG A 126 -4.47 -0.64 2.33
CA ARG A 126 -5.49 0.35 2.71
C ARG A 126 -6.30 0.81 1.48
N GLY A 127 -7.47 1.40 1.74
CA GLY A 127 -8.46 1.76 0.72
C GLY A 127 -9.24 0.56 0.21
N THR A 128 -9.75 0.63 -1.02
CA THR A 128 -10.61 -0.46 -1.52
C THR A 128 -9.80 -1.72 -1.81
N PRO A 129 -10.10 -2.86 -1.16
CA PRO A 129 -9.38 -4.13 -1.30
C PRO A 129 -9.23 -4.62 -2.75
N ALA A 130 -10.22 -4.32 -3.60
CA ALA A 130 -10.22 -4.66 -5.02
C ALA A 130 -9.08 -3.97 -5.80
N GLY A 131 -8.57 -2.84 -5.31
CA GLY A 131 -7.57 -2.02 -5.99
C GLY A 131 -6.22 -2.72 -6.16
N LEU A 132 -5.78 -3.51 -5.17
CA LEU A 132 -4.52 -4.26 -5.21
C LEU A 132 -4.71 -5.79 -5.18
N GLU A 133 -5.94 -6.30 -5.07
CA GLU A 133 -6.24 -7.74 -4.99
C GLU A 133 -5.50 -8.56 -6.05
N LYS A 134 -5.48 -8.08 -7.30
CA LYS A 134 -4.80 -8.77 -8.40
C LYS A 134 -3.28 -8.85 -8.20
N LEU A 135 -2.67 -7.78 -7.70
CA LEU A 135 -1.23 -7.75 -7.44
C LEU A 135 -0.85 -8.68 -6.30
N VAL A 136 -1.66 -8.73 -5.24
CA VAL A 136 -1.47 -9.66 -4.13
C VAL A 136 -1.60 -11.10 -4.62
N LYS A 137 -2.64 -11.42 -5.40
CA LYS A 137 -2.83 -12.75 -5.99
C LYS A 137 -1.65 -13.17 -6.86
N GLU A 138 -1.22 -12.30 -7.77
CA GLU A 138 -0.04 -12.53 -8.60
C GLU A 138 1.20 -12.78 -7.72
N GLY A 139 1.41 -11.96 -6.68
CA GLY A 139 2.52 -12.11 -5.76
C GLY A 139 2.51 -13.44 -5.00
N MET A 140 1.34 -13.93 -4.62
CA MET A 140 1.17 -15.24 -3.98
C MET A 140 1.40 -16.39 -4.97
N GLU A 141 0.76 -16.33 -6.14
CA GLU A 141 0.86 -17.35 -7.20
C GLU A 141 2.30 -17.55 -7.68
N TYR A 142 3.04 -16.44 -7.86
CA TYR A 142 4.42 -16.46 -8.34
C TYR A 142 5.47 -16.40 -7.22
N LYS A 143 5.05 -16.50 -5.94
CA LYS A 143 5.94 -16.50 -4.76
C LYS A 143 6.87 -15.28 -4.69
N MET A 144 6.33 -14.11 -5.02
CA MET A 144 7.04 -12.82 -4.98
C MET A 144 6.90 -12.12 -3.62
N LEU A 145 5.89 -12.48 -2.82
CA LEU A 145 5.71 -11.91 -1.48
C LEU A 145 6.64 -12.61 -0.48
N GLN A 146 7.32 -11.81 0.33
CA GLN A 146 8.30 -12.29 1.31
C GLN A 146 7.82 -12.15 2.76
N LYS A 147 7.06 -11.08 3.04
CA LYS A 147 6.64 -10.68 4.38
C LYS A 147 5.21 -10.16 4.33
N ILE A 148 4.46 -10.41 5.39
CA ILE A 148 3.16 -9.80 5.66
C ILE A 148 3.22 -9.08 7.01
N VAL A 149 2.65 -7.88 7.06
CA VAL A 149 2.47 -7.10 8.28
C VAL A 149 0.99 -6.77 8.41
N VAL A 150 0.41 -7.04 9.57
CA VAL A 150 -1.00 -6.79 9.88
C VAL A 150 -1.07 -6.01 11.18
N GLU A 151 -1.73 -4.86 11.17
CA GLU A 151 -2.06 -4.12 12.39
C GLU A 151 -3.49 -4.44 12.82
N VAL A 152 -3.65 -4.82 14.09
CA VAL A 152 -4.93 -5.15 14.72
C VAL A 152 -5.30 -4.02 15.68
N LEU A 153 -6.37 -3.30 15.35
CA LEU A 153 -6.86 -2.19 16.16
C LEU A 153 -7.82 -2.66 17.25
N PRO A 154 -7.80 -2.03 18.44
CA PRO A 154 -8.74 -2.33 19.53
C PRO A 154 -10.11 -1.67 19.30
N VAL A 155 -10.60 -1.67 18.05
CA VAL A 155 -11.83 -1.00 17.64
C VAL A 155 -12.82 -2.03 17.13
N TRP A 156 -14.07 -1.96 17.60
CA TRP A 156 -15.17 -2.73 17.07
C TRP A 156 -15.99 -1.85 16.14
N GLU A 157 -15.77 -1.99 14.84
CA GLU A 157 -16.62 -1.38 13.83
C GLU A 157 -17.72 -2.37 13.45
N GLY A 158 -18.98 -1.93 13.49
CA GLY A 158 -20.17 -2.77 13.43
C GLY A 158 -20.33 -3.57 12.13
N GLU A 159 -21.23 -3.13 11.24
CA GLU A 159 -21.41 -3.79 9.94
C GLU A 159 -20.22 -3.42 9.05
N GLY A 160 -19.17 -4.25 9.13
CA GLY A 160 -17.93 -4.02 8.41
C GLY A 160 -18.06 -4.10 6.89
N ASP A 161 -17.01 -3.71 6.17
CA ASP A 161 -16.96 -3.83 4.72
C ASP A 161 -16.92 -5.31 4.32
N ALA A 162 -18.11 -5.86 4.09
CA ALA A 162 -18.28 -7.24 3.65
C ALA A 162 -17.54 -7.52 2.33
N ALA A 163 -17.34 -6.50 1.48
CA ALA A 163 -16.57 -6.64 0.25
C ALA A 163 -15.07 -6.81 0.53
N ALA A 164 -14.53 -6.13 1.55
CA ALA A 164 -13.14 -6.29 1.98
C ALA A 164 -12.83 -7.67 2.55
N LEU A 165 -13.68 -8.13 3.45
CA LEU A 165 -13.53 -9.46 4.00
C LEU A 165 -13.71 -10.55 2.92
N ALA A 166 -14.60 -10.32 1.95
CA ALA A 166 -14.78 -11.21 0.81
C ALA A 166 -13.56 -11.22 -0.12
N ALA A 167 -12.96 -10.06 -0.40
CA ALA A 167 -11.76 -9.94 -1.22
C ALA A 167 -10.57 -10.70 -0.61
N LEU A 168 -10.34 -10.61 0.71
CA LEU A 168 -9.31 -11.43 1.36
C LEU A 168 -9.59 -12.93 1.24
N LYS A 169 -10.86 -13.34 1.40
CA LYS A 169 -11.24 -14.75 1.22
C LYS A 169 -11.01 -15.25 -0.21
N THR A 170 -11.09 -14.36 -1.21
CA THR A 170 -10.80 -14.69 -2.61
C THR A 170 -9.33 -14.59 -2.97
N MET A 171 -8.48 -13.94 -2.15
CA MET A 171 -7.05 -13.73 -2.41
C MET A 171 -6.17 -14.98 -2.32
N GLY A 172 -6.61 -16.06 -1.68
CA GLY A 172 -5.89 -17.32 -1.83
C GLY A 172 -6.02 -18.31 -0.69
N ARG A 173 -5.56 -19.52 -1.01
CA ARG A 173 -5.55 -20.74 -0.18
C ARG A 173 -4.77 -20.50 1.12
N HIS A 174 -5.07 -21.33 2.12
CA HIS A 174 -4.29 -21.46 3.36
C HIS A 174 -2.78 -21.35 3.08
N VAL A 175 -2.13 -20.36 3.68
CA VAL A 175 -0.67 -20.19 3.62
C VAL A 175 -0.11 -20.18 5.02
N ASP A 176 0.84 -21.06 5.27
CA ASP A 176 1.53 -21.15 6.55
C ASP A 176 2.58 -20.04 6.64
N LEU A 177 2.42 -19.16 7.62
CA LEU A 177 3.42 -18.15 7.93
C LEU A 177 4.50 -18.71 8.86
N LYS A 178 5.74 -18.33 8.62
CA LYS A 178 6.91 -18.65 9.45
C LYS A 178 7.33 -17.41 10.23
N ASN A 179 8.06 -17.66 11.33
CA ASN A 179 8.67 -16.62 12.17
C ASN A 179 7.68 -15.52 12.56
N VAL A 180 6.45 -15.91 12.92
CA VAL A 180 5.42 -14.95 13.31
C VAL A 180 5.84 -14.25 14.60
N GLN A 181 5.93 -12.93 14.53
CA GLN A 181 6.26 -12.06 15.66
C GLN A 181 5.11 -11.10 15.94
N THR A 182 5.00 -10.69 17.19
CA THR A 182 3.99 -9.73 17.63
C THR A 182 4.65 -8.59 18.40
N SER A 183 4.16 -7.37 18.19
CA SER A 183 4.58 -6.21 18.95
C SER A 183 3.38 -5.33 19.26
N SER A 184 3.33 -4.77 20.46
CA SER A 184 2.34 -3.74 20.82
C SER A 184 2.80 -2.37 20.36
N SER A 185 1.91 -1.58 19.75
CA SER A 185 2.16 -0.19 19.34
C SER A 185 0.99 0.66 19.79
N ASP A 186 1.16 1.51 20.80
CA ASP A 186 0.15 2.51 21.23
C ASP A 186 -1.31 2.00 21.28
N GLY A 187 -1.50 0.80 21.83
CA GLY A 187 -2.81 0.16 21.99
C GLY A 187 -3.24 -0.75 20.83
N SER A 188 -2.56 -0.74 19.69
CA SER A 188 -2.69 -1.73 18.62
C SER A 188 -1.71 -2.90 18.80
N ILE A 189 -1.98 -4.00 18.10
CA ILE A 189 -1.07 -5.14 17.98
C ILE A 189 -0.63 -5.24 16.52
N VAL A 190 0.68 -5.21 16.29
CA VAL A 190 1.27 -5.47 14.98
C VAL A 190 1.74 -6.91 14.94
N LEU A 191 1.31 -7.63 13.90
CA LEU A 191 1.71 -8.98 13.58
C LEU A 191 2.60 -8.95 12.35
N GLU A 192 3.77 -9.56 12.42
CA GLU A 192 4.67 -9.73 11.28
C GLU A 192 4.88 -11.23 11.04
N GLY A 193 4.91 -11.65 9.78
CA GLY A 193 5.21 -13.03 9.41
C GLY A 193 5.78 -13.14 8.01
N TYR A 194 6.40 -14.28 7.72
CA TYR A 194 7.06 -14.56 6.44
C TYR A 194 6.41 -15.73 5.73
N PHE A 195 6.34 -15.68 4.40
CA PHE A 195 5.78 -16.75 3.56
C PHE A 195 6.75 -17.94 3.39
#